data_AF-A1RYN9-F1
#
_entry.id   AF-A1RYN9-F1
#
_cell.length_a   1.000
_cell.length_b   1.000
_cell.length_c   1.000
_cell.angle_alpha   90.00
_cell.angle_beta   90.00
_cell.angle_gamma   90.00
#
_symmetry.space_group_name_H-M   'P 1'
#
loop_
_entity.id
_entity.type
_entity.pdbx_description
1 polymer ?
#
loop_
_entity_poly.entity_id
_entity_poly.type
_entity_poly.pdbx_seq_one_letter_code
_entity_poly.pdbx_strand_id
1 'polypeptide(L)'
;MARRRGQVRIIEAVLATFMVVAIILLVMSFARPLRSVYVRETSDLRRLAYNLLNNMADNGVFEKTLANLNPSAAQGGGCTLYDLAMMATASLPPGILFRMDVYRVDFDVSAGNTSLVWLGCASNYDTNTTRLVESEPVSYTYVCTGDPDSVRGTALYILLTIGYSG
;
A
#
# COMPACT_ATOMS: atom_id res chain seq x y z
N MET A 1 -60.57 20.34 1.33
CA MET A 1 -59.97 19.33 2.26
C MET A 1 -58.89 18.43 1.63
N ALA A 2 -58.74 18.33 0.30
CA ALA A 2 -57.76 17.43 -0.34
C ALA A 2 -56.27 17.79 -0.13
N ARG A 3 -55.93 19.08 -0.01
CA ARG A 3 -54.54 19.58 0.11
C ARG A 3 -53.81 19.09 1.37
N ARG A 4 -54.54 18.89 2.48
CA ARG A 4 -53.99 18.39 3.75
C ARG A 4 -53.57 16.91 3.67
N ARG A 5 -54.29 16.08 2.90
CA ARG A 5 -53.94 14.65 2.72
C ARG A 5 -52.67 14.47 1.87
N GLY A 6 -52.44 15.35 0.90
CA GLY A 6 -51.22 15.35 0.10
C GLY A 6 -49.98 15.72 0.92
N GLN A 7 -50.08 16.74 1.77
CA GLN A 7 -48.98 17.13 2.67
C GLN A 7 -48.63 16.03 3.67
N VAL A 8 -49.62 15.31 4.20
CA VAL A 8 -49.37 14.17 5.11
C VAL A 8 -48.58 13.05 4.43
N ARG A 9 -48.90 12.70 3.18
CA ARG A 9 -48.13 11.69 2.42
C ARG A 9 -46.69 12.11 2.14
N ILE A 10 -46.46 13.40 1.89
CA ILE A 10 -45.11 13.93 1.67
C ILE A 10 -44.30 13.85 2.96
N ILE A 11 -44.90 14.23 4.10
CA ILE A 11 -44.24 14.14 5.41
C ILE A 11 -43.93 12.69 5.76
N GLU A 12 -44.84 11.76 5.48
CA GLU A 12 -44.65 10.32 5.68
C GLU A 12 -43.49 9.77 4.84
N ALA A 13 -43.41 10.15 3.57
CA ALA A 13 -42.32 9.74 2.69
C ALA A 13 -40.95 10.28 3.17
N VAL A 14 -40.90 11.52 3.66
CA VAL A 14 -39.66 12.13 4.20
C VAL A 14 -39.24 11.44 5.50
N LEU A 15 -40.20 11.06 6.36
CA LEU A 15 -39.91 10.32 7.58
C LEU A 15 -39.38 8.91 7.26
N ALA A 16 -39.97 8.24 6.27
CA ALA A 16 -39.53 6.92 5.84
C ALA A 16 -38.10 6.95 5.27
N THR A 17 -37.77 7.93 4.42
CA THR A 17 -36.41 8.05 3.87
C THR A 17 -35.39 8.38 4.96
N PHE A 18 -35.75 9.25 5.91
CA PHE A 18 -34.88 9.55 7.05
C PHE A 18 -34.60 8.31 7.90
N MET A 19 -35.62 7.49 8.20
CA MET A 19 -35.43 6.23 8.93
C MET A 19 -34.53 5.25 8.19
N VAL A 20 -34.70 5.09 6.87
CA VAL A 20 -33.86 4.20 6.06
C VAL A 20 -32.40 4.65 6.09
N VAL A 21 -32.13 5.95 5.91
CA VAL A 21 -30.76 6.50 5.96
C VAL A 21 -30.15 6.31 7.35
N ALA A 22 -30.90 6.58 8.42
CA ALA A 22 -30.43 6.38 9.80
C ALA A 22 -30.08 4.90 10.08
N ILE A 23 -30.90 3.96 9.60
CA ILE A 23 -30.62 2.53 9.73
C ILE A 23 -29.37 2.14 8.95
N ILE A 24 -29.19 2.63 7.72
CA ILE A 24 -27.98 2.34 6.93
C ILE A 24 -26.72 2.84 7.66
N LEU A 25 -26.75 4.07 8.19
CA LEU A 25 -25.63 4.64 8.94
C LEU A 25 -25.32 3.83 10.21
N LEU A 26 -26.36 3.38 10.91
CA LEU A 26 -26.22 2.57 12.13
C LEU A 26 -25.70 1.16 11.81
N VAL A 27 -26.19 0.52 10.74
CA VAL A 27 -25.65 -0.75 10.25
C VAL A 27 -24.20 -0.57 9.85
N MET A 28 -23.83 0.51 9.16
CA MET A 28 -22.42 0.81 8.84
C MET A 28 -21.56 1.04 10.08
N SER A 29 -22.11 1.55 11.19
CA SER A 29 -21.35 1.72 12.43
C SER A 29 -21.11 0.40 13.16
N PHE A 30 -22.09 -0.52 13.15
CA PHE A 30 -21.98 -1.85 13.78
C PHE A 30 -21.34 -2.92 12.87
N ALA A 31 -21.45 -2.76 11.56
CA ALA A 31 -20.78 -3.59 10.56
C ALA A 31 -19.32 -3.16 10.35
N ARG A 32 -18.83 -2.14 11.07
CA ARG A 32 -17.38 -2.00 11.26
C ARG A 32 -16.92 -3.35 11.81
N PRO A 33 -16.06 -4.08 11.08
CA PRO A 33 -15.67 -5.41 11.49
C PRO A 33 -15.19 -5.31 12.92
N LEU A 34 -15.84 -6.06 13.83
CA LEU A 34 -15.35 -6.25 15.18
C LEU A 34 -13.86 -6.54 15.00
N ARG A 35 -13.00 -5.74 15.64
CA ARG A 35 -11.59 -6.07 15.84
C ARG A 35 -11.57 -7.31 16.71
N SER A 36 -12.10 -8.42 16.18
CA SER A 36 -11.89 -9.71 16.77
C SER A 36 -10.40 -9.84 16.77
N VAL A 37 -9.93 -10.31 17.90
CA VAL A 37 -8.65 -11.00 18.04
C VAL A 37 -8.75 -12.26 17.17
N TYR A 38 -9.02 -12.09 15.87
CA TYR A 38 -8.59 -13.01 14.85
C TYR A 38 -7.11 -13.05 15.10
N VAL A 39 -6.64 -14.22 15.50
CA VAL A 39 -5.24 -14.57 15.56
C VAL A 39 -4.65 -14.12 14.23
N ARG A 40 -4.12 -12.89 14.19
CA ARG A 40 -3.53 -12.26 13.02
C ARG A 40 -2.23 -12.99 12.86
N GLU A 41 -2.27 -14.08 12.13
CA GLU A 41 -1.05 -14.77 11.80
C GLU A 41 -0.23 -13.81 10.93
N THR A 42 0.96 -13.44 11.40
CA THR A 42 1.94 -12.72 10.59
C THR A 42 2.25 -13.47 9.28
N SER A 43 1.93 -14.78 9.23
CA SER A 43 1.94 -15.62 8.04
C SER A 43 1.06 -15.08 6.89
N ASP A 44 -0.10 -14.50 7.20
CA ASP A 44 -1.00 -13.92 6.18
C ASP A 44 -0.49 -12.57 5.69
N LEU A 45 0.11 -11.76 6.56
CA LEU A 45 0.81 -10.53 6.16
C LEU A 45 2.01 -10.86 5.25
N ARG A 46 2.75 -11.92 5.57
CA ARG A 46 3.84 -12.41 4.73
C ARG A 46 3.36 -12.82 3.34
N ARG A 47 2.29 -13.60 3.27
CA ARG A 47 1.67 -14.01 1.99
C ARG A 47 1.19 -12.81 1.19
N LEU A 48 0.53 -11.86 1.86
CA LEU A 48 0.09 -10.61 1.25
C LEU A 48 1.28 -9.80 0.69
N ALA A 49 2.38 -9.70 1.44
CA ALA A 49 3.59 -9.01 1.01
C ALA A 49 4.18 -9.63 -0.28
N TYR A 50 4.35 -10.95 -0.33
CA TYR A 50 4.85 -11.61 -1.54
C TYR A 50 3.88 -11.51 -2.71
N ASN A 51 2.57 -11.64 -2.48
CA ASN A 51 1.56 -11.46 -3.52
C ASN A 51 1.60 -10.05 -4.11
N LEU A 52 1.76 -9.04 -3.25
CA LEU A 52 1.92 -7.65 -3.67
C LEU A 52 3.18 -7.47 -4.53
N LEU A 53 4.33 -7.95 -4.05
CA LEU A 53 5.61 -7.82 -4.74
C LEU A 53 5.61 -8.56 -6.09
N ASN A 54 5.05 -9.77 -6.14
CA ASN A 54 4.89 -10.51 -7.40
C ASN A 54 3.95 -9.78 -8.36
N ASN A 55 2.82 -9.26 -7.89
CA ASN A 55 1.91 -8.51 -8.76
C ASN A 55 2.56 -7.24 -9.33
N MET A 56 3.37 -6.54 -8.54
CA MET A 56 4.13 -5.38 -9.02
C MET A 56 5.23 -5.78 -10.03
N ALA A 57 5.90 -6.91 -9.80
CA ALA A 57 6.88 -7.47 -10.74
C ALA A 57 6.21 -7.85 -12.07
N ASP A 58 5.12 -8.60 -12.03
CA ASP A 58 4.39 -9.06 -13.22
C ASP A 58 3.86 -7.90 -14.08
N ASN A 59 3.52 -6.77 -13.44
CA ASN A 59 3.06 -5.55 -14.11
C ASN A 59 4.20 -4.59 -14.53
N GLY A 60 5.46 -4.97 -14.30
CA GLY A 60 6.64 -4.16 -14.63
C GLY A 60 6.67 -2.82 -13.90
N VAL A 61 6.16 -2.77 -12.66
CA VAL A 61 6.10 -1.53 -11.87
C VAL A 61 7.51 -1.08 -11.47
N PHE A 62 8.38 -2.02 -11.12
CA PHE A 62 9.75 -1.71 -10.69
C PHE A 62 10.57 -1.04 -11.79
N GLU A 63 10.50 -1.55 -13.02
CA GLU A 63 11.21 -0.97 -14.16
C GLU A 63 10.74 0.45 -14.47
N LYS A 64 9.41 0.67 -14.49
CA LYS A 64 8.81 1.98 -14.75
C LYS A 64 9.20 3.01 -13.69
N THR A 65 9.18 2.60 -12.43
CA THR A 65 9.56 3.48 -11.31
C THR A 65 11.05 3.79 -11.30
N LEU A 66 11.90 2.81 -11.63
CA LEU A 66 13.34 2.97 -11.71
C LEU A 66 13.77 3.84 -12.90
N ALA A 67 13.07 3.74 -14.03
CA ALA A 67 13.36 4.55 -15.21
C ALA A 67 13.13 6.05 -14.98
N ASN A 68 12.16 6.40 -14.13
CA ASN A 68 11.82 7.78 -13.77
C ASN A 68 12.59 8.29 -12.55
N LEU A 69 13.45 7.46 -11.97
CA LEU A 69 14.13 7.75 -10.73
C LEU A 69 15.28 8.73 -10.99
N ASN A 70 15.16 9.94 -10.44
CA ASN A 70 16.26 10.89 -10.47
C ASN A 70 17.28 10.51 -9.38
N PRO A 71 18.51 10.11 -9.72
CA PRO A 71 19.51 9.63 -8.76
C PRO A 71 19.89 10.69 -7.70
N SER A 72 19.65 11.98 -7.97
CA SER A 72 19.88 13.06 -7.01
C SER A 72 18.79 13.19 -5.93
N ALA A 73 17.61 12.57 -6.12
CA ALA A 73 16.50 12.64 -5.18
C ALA A 73 16.66 11.69 -3.98
N ALA A 74 17.52 10.68 -4.08
CA ALA A 74 17.75 9.67 -3.03
C ALA A 74 18.52 10.21 -1.80
N GLN A 75 18.86 11.50 -1.74
CA GLN A 75 19.64 12.08 -0.64
C GLN A 75 18.80 12.74 0.46
N GLY A 76 17.49 12.90 0.27
CA GLY A 76 16.57 13.34 1.33
C GLY A 76 16.05 12.11 2.06
N GLY A 77 16.33 11.96 3.36
CA GLY A 77 15.97 10.79 4.17
C GLY A 77 14.46 10.48 4.35
N GLY A 78 13.60 10.94 3.44
CA GLY A 78 12.18 10.58 3.36
C GLY A 78 11.89 9.59 2.22
N CYS A 79 10.64 9.11 2.18
CA CYS A 79 10.19 8.21 1.12
C CYS A 79 9.84 9.00 -0.15
N THR A 80 10.71 8.88 -1.15
CA THR A 80 10.67 9.62 -2.42
C THR A 80 10.06 8.83 -3.57
N LEU A 81 9.85 7.52 -3.41
CA LEU A 81 9.28 6.63 -4.41
C LEU A 81 7.74 6.70 -4.42
N TYR A 82 7.18 7.87 -4.75
CA TYR A 82 5.75 8.14 -4.67
C TYR A 82 4.90 7.25 -5.60
N ASP A 83 5.34 7.04 -6.84
CA ASP A 83 4.62 6.18 -7.80
C ASP A 83 4.52 4.74 -7.28
N LEU A 84 5.61 4.24 -6.72
CA LEU A 84 5.66 2.91 -6.14
C LEU A 84 4.80 2.82 -4.88
N ALA A 85 4.82 3.85 -4.04
CA ALA A 85 3.96 3.94 -2.86
C ALA A 85 2.48 3.95 -3.25
N MET A 86 2.10 4.67 -4.30
CA MET A 86 0.72 4.75 -4.79
C MET A 86 0.24 3.38 -5.31
N MET A 87 1.05 2.71 -6.14
CA MET A 87 0.70 1.39 -6.70
C MET A 87 0.59 0.32 -5.61
N ALA A 88 1.52 0.34 -4.65
CA ALA A 88 1.48 -0.57 -3.51
C ALA A 88 0.25 -0.31 -2.61
N THR A 89 -0.08 0.96 -2.35
CA THR A 89 -1.26 1.33 -1.57
C THR A 89 -2.55 0.89 -2.24
N ALA A 90 -2.67 1.07 -3.56
CA ALA A 90 -3.87 0.69 -4.31
C ALA A 90 -4.12 -0.83 -4.32
N SER A 91 -3.06 -1.62 -4.14
CA SER A 91 -3.10 -3.08 -4.14
C SER A 91 -3.30 -3.68 -2.75
N LEU A 92 -3.23 -2.86 -1.69
CA LEU A 92 -3.39 -3.30 -0.32
C LEU A 92 -4.81 -3.07 0.20
N PRO A 93 -5.36 -4.01 1.00
CA PRO A 93 -6.59 -3.78 1.74
C PRO A 93 -6.54 -2.52 2.61
N PRO A 94 -7.68 -1.86 2.86
CA PRO A 94 -7.74 -0.70 3.73
C PRO A 94 -7.33 -1.05 5.17
N GLY A 95 -6.58 -0.16 5.81
CA GLY A 95 -6.11 -0.32 7.20
C GLY A 95 -4.78 -1.05 7.36
N ILE A 96 -4.11 -1.40 6.26
CA ILE A 96 -2.76 -1.96 6.26
C ILE A 96 -1.76 -0.86 5.97
N LEU A 97 -0.70 -0.80 6.78
CA LEU A 97 0.43 0.11 6.61
C LEU A 97 1.63 -0.65 6.05
N PHE A 98 2.41 0.01 5.20
CA PHE A 98 3.65 -0.56 4.71
C PHE A 98 4.75 0.48 4.55
N ARG A 99 5.98 -0.01 4.64
CA ARG A 99 7.20 0.68 4.26
C ARG A 99 8.04 -0.27 3.41
N MET A 100 8.48 0.22 2.26
CA MET A 100 9.33 -0.49 1.33
C MET A 100 10.62 0.29 1.14
N ASP A 101 11.76 -0.31 1.43
CA ASP A 101 13.07 0.22 1.13
C ASP A 101 13.64 -0.52 -0.09
N VAL A 102 14.07 0.22 -1.10
CA VAL A 102 14.55 -0.33 -2.38
C VAL A 102 16.04 -0.06 -2.52
N TYR A 103 16.79 -1.11 -2.82
CA TYR A 103 18.22 -1.08 -3.03
C TYR A 103 18.56 -1.62 -4.43
N ARG A 104 19.54 -1.01 -5.09
CA ARG A 104 20.23 -1.59 -6.23
C ARG A 104 21.40 -2.41 -5.74
N VAL A 105 21.59 -3.59 -6.33
CA VAL A 105 22.77 -4.42 -6.08
C VAL A 105 23.80 -4.13 -7.17
N ASP A 106 24.91 -3.50 -6.79
CA ASP A 106 26.03 -3.24 -7.68
C ASP A 106 27.10 -4.32 -7.47
N PHE A 107 27.52 -4.94 -8.57
CA PHE A 107 28.53 -6.00 -8.58
C PHE A 107 29.81 -5.48 -9.22
N ASP A 108 30.89 -5.41 -8.45
CA ASP A 108 32.22 -5.14 -8.99
C ASP A 108 32.90 -6.46 -9.36
N VAL A 109 32.89 -6.76 -10.66
CA VAL A 109 33.48 -7.99 -11.24
C VAL A 109 35.00 -8.02 -11.04
N SER A 110 35.63 -6.86 -10.91
CA SER A 110 37.09 -6.71 -10.78
C SER A 110 37.56 -7.01 -9.36
N ALA A 111 36.78 -6.54 -8.37
CA ALA A 111 37.08 -6.72 -6.94
C ALA A 111 36.38 -7.94 -6.32
N GLY A 112 35.42 -8.56 -7.03
CA GLY A 112 34.60 -9.66 -6.51
C GLY A 112 33.68 -9.24 -5.37
N ASN A 113 33.33 -7.95 -5.28
CA ASN A 113 32.54 -7.41 -4.17
C ASN A 113 31.12 -7.03 -4.63
N THR A 114 30.18 -7.09 -3.69
CA THR A 114 28.78 -6.74 -3.88
C THR A 114 28.43 -5.60 -2.95
N SER A 115 27.91 -4.50 -3.48
CA SER A 115 27.44 -3.38 -2.67
C SER A 115 25.95 -3.14 -2.87
N LEU A 116 25.29 -2.68 -1.80
CA LEU A 116 23.89 -2.29 -1.81
C LEU A 116 23.81 -0.77 -1.84
N VAL A 117 23.28 -0.21 -2.93
CA VAL A 117 23.04 1.22 -3.08
C VAL A 117 21.58 1.50 -2.81
N TRP A 118 21.29 2.28 -1.78
CA TRP A 118 19.92 2.68 -1.47
C TRP A 118 19.39 3.62 -2.56
N LEU A 119 18.24 3.26 -3.14
CA LEU A 119 17.58 4.05 -4.18
C LEU A 119 16.48 4.95 -3.62
N GLY A 120 15.86 4.54 -2.51
CA GLY A 120 14.79 5.28 -1.86
C GLY A 120 13.86 4.38 -1.06
N CYS A 121 12.83 4.99 -0.48
CA CYS A 121 11.74 4.27 0.14
C CYS A 121 10.36 4.71 -0.37
N ALA A 122 9.39 3.82 -0.23
CA ALA A 122 7.97 4.02 -0.49
C ALA A 122 7.17 3.63 0.75
N SER A 123 6.29 4.50 1.23
CA SER A 123 5.40 4.21 2.36
C SER A 123 4.03 4.83 2.16
N ASN A 124 3.01 4.27 2.82
CA ASN A 124 1.65 4.84 2.84
C ASN A 124 1.31 5.55 4.17
N TYR A 125 2.31 5.74 5.02
CA TYR A 125 2.20 6.44 6.29
C TYR A 125 3.47 7.26 6.54
N ASP A 126 3.35 8.23 7.44
CA ASP A 126 4.50 9.01 7.90
C ASP A 126 5.31 8.20 8.93
N THR A 127 6.51 7.80 8.50
CA THR A 127 7.43 6.96 9.27
C THR A 127 7.95 7.62 10.54
N ASN A 128 7.84 8.95 10.67
CA ASN A 128 8.31 9.67 11.84
C ASN A 128 7.26 9.74 12.96
N THR A 129 5.98 9.65 12.61
CA THR A 129 4.87 9.87 13.53
C THR A 129 4.11 8.60 13.87
N THR A 130 4.03 7.64 12.94
CA THR A 130 3.23 6.43 13.12
C THR A 130 4.12 5.20 13.27
N ARG A 131 3.86 4.41 14.32
CA ARG A 131 4.54 3.14 14.54
C ARG A 131 3.71 1.98 14.00
N LEU A 132 4.36 1.06 13.30
CA LEU A 132 3.79 -0.22 12.93
C LEU A 132 3.68 -1.14 14.15
N VAL A 133 2.53 -1.79 14.29
CA VAL A 133 2.27 -2.86 15.26
C VAL A 133 1.91 -4.13 14.49
N GLU A 134 2.31 -5.29 15.03
CA GLU A 134 2.10 -6.60 14.38
C GLU A 134 2.66 -6.61 12.94
N SER A 135 3.90 -6.15 12.77
CA SER A 135 4.53 -6.05 11.46
C SER A 135 5.35 -7.29 11.08
N GLU A 136 5.33 -7.63 9.80
CA GLU A 136 6.15 -8.66 9.20
C GLU A 136 7.08 -8.05 8.12
N PRO A 137 8.41 -8.22 8.25
CA PRO A 137 9.36 -7.86 7.22
C PRO A 137 9.57 -9.00 6.22
N VAL A 138 9.65 -8.65 4.94
CA VAL A 138 9.88 -9.57 3.83
C VAL A 138 10.98 -9.00 2.94
N SER A 139 11.93 -9.85 2.56
CA SER A 139 12.94 -9.55 1.54
C SER A 139 12.55 -10.16 0.21
N TYR A 140 12.77 -9.41 -0.87
CA TYR A 140 12.46 -9.83 -2.22
C TYR A 140 13.53 -9.33 -3.17
N THR A 141 14.06 -10.24 -3.98
CA THR A 141 15.07 -9.92 -4.99
C THR A 141 14.41 -9.98 -6.35
N TYR A 142 14.60 -8.92 -7.14
CA TYR A 142 14.00 -8.80 -8.46
C TYR A 142 15.07 -8.38 -9.47
N VAL A 143 15.05 -8.96 -10.66
CA VAL A 143 15.93 -8.55 -11.76
C VAL A 143 15.08 -7.90 -12.84
N CYS A 144 15.39 -6.65 -13.16
CA CYS A 144 14.67 -5.91 -14.18
C CYS A 144 14.92 -6.54 -15.55
N THR A 145 13.87 -7.07 -16.18
CA THR A 145 13.95 -7.72 -17.50
C THR A 145 13.04 -7.06 -18.54
N GLY A 146 12.07 -6.26 -18.10
CA GLY A 146 11.14 -5.52 -18.96
C GLY A 146 11.69 -4.19 -19.46
N ASP A 147 10.83 -3.45 -20.17
CA ASP A 147 11.12 -2.10 -20.66
C ASP A 147 11.06 -1.07 -19.52
N PRO A 148 11.84 0.04 -19.60
CA PRO A 148 12.74 0.42 -20.70
C PRO A 148 14.14 -0.22 -20.61
N ASP A 149 14.84 -0.31 -21.76
CA ASP A 149 16.19 -0.90 -21.85
C ASP A 149 17.23 -0.29 -20.91
N SER A 150 17.04 0.97 -20.47
CA SER A 150 17.96 1.66 -19.55
C SER A 150 18.08 1.00 -18.17
N VAL A 151 17.07 0.23 -17.75
CA VAL A 151 17.05 -0.42 -16.43
C VAL A 151 17.25 -1.93 -16.49
N ARG A 152 17.32 -2.51 -17.69
CA ARG A 152 17.46 -3.96 -17.90
C ARG A 152 18.77 -4.49 -17.33
N GLY A 153 18.68 -5.66 -16.69
CA GLY A 153 19.82 -6.29 -16.01
C GLY A 153 20.14 -5.69 -14.64
N THR A 154 19.42 -4.65 -14.20
CA THR A 154 19.58 -4.13 -12.83
C THR A 154 18.95 -5.08 -11.83
N ALA A 155 19.75 -5.53 -10.86
CA ALA A 155 19.27 -6.33 -9.73
C ALA A 155 18.83 -5.40 -8.59
N LEU A 156 17.61 -5.63 -8.11
CA LEU A 156 16.99 -4.93 -7.00
C LEU A 156 16.88 -5.85 -5.79
N TYR A 157 17.23 -5.31 -4.63
CA TYR A 157 16.94 -5.90 -3.33
C TYR A 157 15.91 -5.02 -2.63
N ILE A 158 14.73 -5.60 -2.35
CA ILE A 158 13.58 -4.89 -1.80
C ILE A 158 13.31 -5.43 -0.39
N LEU A 159 13.26 -4.53 0.58
CA LEU A 159 12.84 -4.83 1.94
C LEU A 159 11.47 -4.21 2.18
N LEU A 160 10.44 -5.04 2.27
CA LEU A 160 9.07 -4.61 2.51
C LEU A 160 8.65 -5.00 3.93
N THR A 161 8.24 -4.01 4.72
CA THR A 161 7.63 -4.21 6.03
C THR A 161 6.15 -3.86 5.95
N ILE A 162 5.27 -4.81 6.23
CA ILE A 162 3.81 -4.61 6.29
C ILE A 162 3.34 -4.83 7.72
N GLY A 163 2.40 -4.01 8.18
CA GLY A 163 1.76 -4.19 9.48
C GLY A 163 0.52 -3.33 9.63
N TYR A 164 0.10 -3.13 10.87
CA TYR A 164 -1.08 -2.32 11.19
C TYR A 164 -0.68 -1.05 11.96
N SER A 165 -1.57 -0.06 11.94
CA SER A 165 -1.39 1.16 12.76
C SER A 165 -1.52 0.82 14.25
N GLY A 166 -0.52 1.20 15.04
CA GLY A 166 -0.55 1.14 16.51
C GLY A 166 -1.33 2.26 17.17
#